data_AF-A0A9W6VUM1-F1
#
_entry.id   AF-A0A9W6VUM1-F1
#
_cell.length_a   1.000
_cell.length_b   1.000
_cell.length_c   1.000
_cell.angle_alpha   90.00
_cell.angle_beta   90.00
_cell.angle_gamma   90.00
#
_symmetry.space_group_name_H-M   'P 1'
#
loop_
_entity.id
_entity.type
_entity.pdbx_description
1 polymer ?
#
loop_
_entity_poly.entity_id
_entity_poly.type
_entity_poly.pdbx_seq_one_letter_code
_entity_poly.pdbx_strand_id
1 'polypeptide(L)'
;MIHELLAEQSIQRRPRHRGIVAVDIEDSTRRTDPSKAQLRQSMYDLFERSLNAGGITASRRDPLVDRGDSVLALAHPVDFVPKTALLDTVVPTLGMLLTEHNRRHPAQRFRLRMVVHAGEVTFDDRGCFGEALDVAFRLLDAGQVKRILRNTDAPMVLVVSDDVHRSVVRHGYDGIDPKAFSRLLLPRTSNLVRSAWVRVIGASQGLPEWPGGPVARMEDYRRRA
;
A
#
# COMPACT_ATOMS: atom_id res chain seq x y z
N MET A 1 -16.45 -45.91 17.76
CA MET A 1 -16.30 -44.64 18.50
C MET A 1 -15.43 -43.70 17.66
N ILE A 2 -15.77 -43.39 16.40
CA ILE A 2 -16.73 -42.34 15.94
C ILE A 2 -16.60 -41.01 16.72
N HIS A 3 -15.46 -40.76 17.37
CA HIS A 3 -15.11 -39.43 17.92
C HIS A 3 -13.89 -38.82 17.22
N GLU A 4 -13.28 -39.54 16.27
CA GLU A 4 -12.00 -39.16 15.66
C GLU A 4 -12.12 -38.65 14.21
N LEU A 5 -13.34 -38.60 13.67
CA LEU A 5 -13.65 -38.20 12.29
C LEU A 5 -14.56 -36.96 12.19
N LEU A 6 -14.82 -36.30 13.33
CA LEU A 6 -15.52 -35.00 13.40
C LEU A 6 -14.68 -33.93 14.11
N ALA A 7 -13.34 -34.06 14.06
CA ALA A 7 -12.49 -32.88 14.06
C ALA A 7 -12.39 -32.40 12.61
N GLU A 8 -13.53 -32.00 12.04
CA GLU A 8 -13.54 -31.03 10.95
C GLU A 8 -12.51 -29.99 11.33
N GLN A 9 -11.51 -29.81 10.46
CA GLN A 9 -10.42 -28.89 10.65
C GLN A 9 -11.00 -27.59 11.15
N SER A 10 -10.97 -27.36 12.46
CA SER A 10 -11.31 -26.06 13.01
C SER A 10 -10.31 -25.17 12.31
N ILE A 11 -10.79 -24.33 11.37
CA ILE A 11 -9.93 -23.40 10.66
C ILE A 11 -9.27 -22.61 11.76
N GLN A 12 -8.03 -22.99 12.07
CA GLN A 12 -7.37 -22.41 13.21
C GLN A 12 -7.12 -20.98 12.76
N ARG A 13 -7.92 -20.07 13.32
CA ARG A 13 -7.81 -18.61 13.21
C ARG A 13 -6.53 -18.14 13.89
N ARG A 14 -5.42 -18.75 13.50
CA ARG A 14 -4.07 -18.46 13.95
C ARG A 14 -3.56 -17.35 13.03
N PRO A 15 -3.17 -16.21 13.60
CA PRO A 15 -2.57 -15.15 12.82
C PRO A 15 -1.29 -15.65 12.14
N ARG A 16 -1.05 -15.17 10.92
CA ARG A 16 0.13 -15.47 10.12
C ARG A 16 0.80 -14.17 9.72
N HIS A 17 2.11 -14.06 9.92
CA HIS A 17 2.84 -12.89 9.48
C HIS A 17 2.76 -12.76 7.95
N ARG A 18 2.51 -11.55 7.46
CA ARG A 18 2.49 -11.22 6.03
C ARG A 18 3.18 -9.89 5.75
N GLY A 19 3.87 -9.82 4.63
CA GLY A 19 4.13 -8.54 3.96
C GLY A 19 2.83 -8.07 3.31
N ILE A 20 2.37 -6.87 3.67
CA ILE A 20 1.07 -6.34 3.24
C ILE A 20 1.33 -5.22 2.23
N VAL A 21 0.82 -5.39 1.03
CA VAL A 21 0.92 -4.40 -0.05
C VAL A 21 -0.45 -4.20 -0.66
N ALA A 22 -0.93 -2.98 -0.68
CA ALA A 22 -2.14 -2.66 -1.43
C ALA A 22 -1.94 -1.42 -2.28
N VAL A 23 -2.59 -1.40 -3.42
CA VAL A 23 -2.69 -0.23 -4.29
C VAL A 23 -4.14 0.15 -4.47
N ASP A 24 -4.39 1.43 -4.72
CA ASP A 24 -5.72 2.00 -4.88
C ASP A 24 -5.70 3.15 -5.89
N ILE A 25 -6.65 3.14 -6.82
CA ILE A 25 -6.76 4.12 -7.90
C ILE A 25 -7.24 5.48 -7.36
N GLU A 26 -6.63 6.57 -7.82
CA GLU A 26 -7.10 7.93 -7.52
C GLU A 26 -8.42 8.23 -8.26
N ASP A 27 -9.39 8.79 -7.52
CA ASP A 27 -10.64 9.32 -8.05
C ASP A 27 -11.43 8.36 -8.97
N SER A 28 -11.38 7.05 -8.68
CA SER A 28 -12.10 6.02 -9.44
C SER A 28 -13.62 6.21 -9.45
N THR A 29 -14.19 6.78 -8.38
CA THR A 29 -15.63 7.05 -8.25
C THR A 29 -16.17 8.02 -9.30
N ARG A 30 -15.30 8.86 -9.89
CA ARG A 30 -15.66 9.80 -10.97
C ARG A 30 -15.63 9.16 -12.36
N ARG A 31 -15.20 7.90 -12.47
CA ARG A 31 -15.07 7.17 -13.73
C ARG A 31 -16.35 6.39 -14.04
N THR A 32 -16.66 6.24 -15.32
CA THR A 32 -17.72 5.34 -15.78
C THR A 32 -17.32 3.88 -15.56
N ASP A 33 -18.28 2.97 -15.42
CA ASP A 33 -17.96 1.56 -15.16
C ASP A 33 -17.12 0.88 -16.25
N PRO A 34 -17.32 1.15 -17.56
CA PRO A 34 -16.40 0.68 -18.60
C PRO A 34 -14.97 1.21 -18.43
N SER A 35 -14.82 2.48 -18.01
CA SER A 35 -13.50 3.06 -17.71
C SER A 35 -12.88 2.39 -16.49
N LYS A 36 -13.65 2.15 -15.41
CA LYS A 36 -13.17 1.42 -14.24
C LYS A 36 -12.68 0.03 -14.60
N ALA A 37 -13.43 -0.72 -15.41
CA ALA A 37 -13.02 -2.06 -15.83
C ALA A 37 -11.65 -2.06 -16.54
N GLN A 38 -11.42 -1.11 -17.46
CA GLN A 38 -10.13 -0.98 -18.17
C GLN A 38 -8.98 -0.57 -17.23
N LEU A 39 -9.23 0.39 -16.34
CA LEU A 39 -8.21 0.86 -15.38
C LEU A 39 -7.87 -0.23 -14.37
N ARG A 40 -8.86 -1.00 -13.92
CA ARG A 40 -8.66 -2.15 -13.04
C ARG A 40 -7.81 -3.22 -13.72
N GLN A 41 -8.12 -3.60 -14.96
CA GLN A 41 -7.27 -4.56 -15.69
C GLN A 41 -5.82 -4.07 -15.75
N SER A 42 -5.62 -2.80 -16.12
CA SER A 42 -4.29 -2.20 -16.18
C SER A 42 -3.60 -2.19 -14.81
N MET A 43 -4.31 -1.83 -13.74
CA MET A 43 -3.77 -1.84 -12.38
C MET A 43 -3.30 -3.25 -11.98
N TYR A 44 -4.12 -4.28 -12.21
CA TYR A 44 -3.77 -5.66 -11.90
C TYR A 44 -2.54 -6.11 -12.69
N ASP A 45 -2.49 -5.85 -13.99
CA ASP A 45 -1.38 -6.25 -14.85
C ASP A 45 -0.07 -5.60 -14.39
N LEU A 46 -0.07 -4.29 -14.12
CA LEU A 46 1.14 -3.58 -13.67
C LEU A 46 1.55 -4.02 -12.27
N PHE A 47 0.59 -4.23 -11.36
CA PHE A 47 0.86 -4.66 -9.99
C PHE A 47 1.43 -6.08 -9.96
N GLU A 48 0.85 -7.03 -10.67
CA GLU A 48 1.35 -8.40 -10.75
C GLU A 48 2.75 -8.47 -11.37
N ARG A 49 3.02 -7.71 -12.43
CA ARG A 49 4.36 -7.60 -13.01
C ARG A 49 5.38 -7.05 -12.01
N SER A 50 5.00 -6.04 -11.21
CA SER A 50 5.88 -5.48 -10.18
C SER A 50 6.16 -6.47 -9.05
N LEU A 51 5.16 -7.24 -8.61
CA LEU A 51 5.32 -8.29 -7.61
C LEU A 51 6.24 -9.41 -8.11
N ASN A 52 6.05 -9.84 -9.36
CA ASN A 52 6.90 -10.86 -9.98
C ASN A 52 8.36 -10.39 -10.13
N ALA A 53 8.59 -9.11 -10.44
CA ALA A 53 9.94 -8.54 -10.47
C ALA A 53 10.63 -8.61 -9.10
N GLY A 54 9.87 -8.42 -8.01
CA GLY A 54 10.36 -8.60 -6.63
C GLY A 54 10.39 -10.05 -6.14
N GLY A 55 10.22 -11.04 -7.02
CA GLY A 55 10.22 -12.46 -6.67
C GLY A 55 8.99 -12.93 -5.87
N ILE A 56 7.95 -12.10 -5.78
CA ILE A 56 6.69 -12.36 -5.06
C ILE A 56 5.70 -13.02 -6.00
N THR A 57 6.03 -14.23 -6.44
CA THR A 57 5.21 -15.05 -7.35
C THR A 57 3.94 -15.56 -6.66
N ALA A 58 3.02 -16.14 -7.44
CA ALA A 58 1.78 -16.74 -6.91
C ALA A 58 2.01 -17.84 -5.85
N SER A 59 3.16 -18.53 -5.88
CA SER A 59 3.54 -19.51 -4.85
C SER A 59 4.09 -18.91 -3.56
N ARG A 60 4.39 -17.61 -3.55
CA ARG A 60 5.03 -16.87 -2.45
C ARG A 60 4.14 -15.78 -1.85
N ARG A 61 2.85 -15.80 -2.19
CA ARG A 61 1.81 -14.90 -1.67
C ARG A 61 0.47 -15.62 -1.62
N ASP A 62 -0.43 -15.16 -0.77
CA ASP A 62 -1.85 -15.55 -0.87
C ASP A 62 -2.46 -14.98 -2.18
N PRO A 63 -3.60 -15.52 -2.66
CA PRO A 63 -4.29 -14.98 -3.82
C PRO A 63 -4.53 -13.47 -3.69
N LEU A 64 -4.42 -12.75 -4.80
CA LEU A 64 -4.70 -11.32 -4.81
C LEU A 64 -6.16 -11.09 -4.38
N VAL A 65 -6.36 -10.18 -3.43
CA VAL A 65 -7.68 -9.85 -2.91
C VAL A 65 -8.18 -8.62 -3.64
N ASP A 66 -9.25 -8.81 -4.41
CA ASP A 66 -9.98 -7.71 -5.05
C ASP A 66 -10.75 -6.89 -4.02
N ARG A 67 -10.65 -5.57 -4.14
CA ARG A 67 -11.32 -4.58 -3.29
C ARG A 67 -11.98 -3.48 -4.13
N GLY A 68 -12.37 -3.77 -5.36
CA GLY A 68 -12.98 -2.76 -6.22
C GLY A 68 -11.91 -2.01 -7.01
N ASP A 69 -11.65 -0.77 -6.63
CA ASP A 69 -10.60 0.06 -7.24
C ASP A 69 -9.24 -0.09 -6.54
N SER A 70 -9.15 -1.08 -5.64
CA SER A 70 -7.96 -1.48 -4.92
C SER A 70 -7.69 -2.96 -5.10
N VAL A 71 -6.41 -3.34 -5.08
CA VAL A 71 -5.95 -4.73 -5.00
C VAL A 71 -4.95 -4.88 -3.85
N LEU A 72 -5.08 -5.98 -3.10
CA LEU A 72 -4.23 -6.34 -1.97
C LEU A 72 -3.42 -7.62 -2.30
N ALA A 73 -2.12 -7.57 -2.02
CA ALA A 73 -1.23 -8.73 -2.01
C ALA A 73 -0.70 -8.98 -0.59
N LEU A 74 -0.68 -10.26 -0.19
CA LEU A 74 -0.17 -10.73 1.09
C LEU A 74 1.02 -11.66 0.84
N ALA A 75 2.23 -11.10 0.92
CA ALA A 75 3.48 -11.82 0.71
C ALA A 75 3.80 -12.73 1.90
N HIS A 76 4.20 -13.97 1.62
CA HIS A 76 4.64 -14.92 2.64
C HIS A 76 5.99 -14.49 3.26
N PRO A 77 6.21 -14.74 4.56
CA PRO A 77 7.45 -14.40 5.23
C PRO A 77 8.52 -15.48 4.96
N VAL A 78 8.96 -15.59 3.72
CA VAL A 78 10.02 -16.52 3.29
C VAL A 78 11.28 -15.73 2.97
N ASP A 79 12.46 -16.32 3.21
CA ASP A 79 13.75 -15.62 3.03
C ASP A 79 13.97 -15.10 1.60
N PHE A 80 13.37 -15.75 0.61
CA PHE A 80 13.41 -15.33 -0.79
C PHE A 80 12.52 -14.12 -1.12
N VAL A 81 11.72 -13.65 -0.16
CA VAL A 81 10.85 -12.46 -0.26
C VAL A 81 11.09 -11.57 0.98
N PRO A 82 12.27 -10.96 1.10
CA PRO A 82 12.53 -10.05 2.21
C PRO A 82 11.65 -8.80 2.10
N LYS A 83 11.40 -8.13 3.23
CA LYS A 83 10.63 -6.86 3.24
C LYS A 83 11.29 -5.77 2.37
N THR A 84 12.60 -5.86 2.14
CA THR A 84 13.32 -4.96 1.24
C THR A 84 12.86 -5.11 -0.21
N ALA A 85 12.54 -6.32 -0.68
CA ALA A 85 12.08 -6.57 -2.05
C ALA A 85 10.83 -5.74 -2.42
N LEU A 86 9.96 -5.49 -1.44
CA LEU A 86 8.80 -4.61 -1.60
C LEU A 86 9.20 -3.16 -1.90
N LEU A 87 10.27 -2.68 -1.29
CA LEU A 87 10.69 -1.28 -1.32
C LEU A 87 11.74 -0.99 -2.40
N ASP A 88 12.71 -1.89 -2.59
CA ASP A 88 13.82 -1.74 -3.55
C ASP A 88 13.47 -2.19 -4.97
N THR A 89 12.45 -3.05 -5.12
CA THR A 89 12.10 -3.66 -6.41
C THR A 89 10.65 -3.43 -6.78
N VAL A 90 9.68 -3.89 -5.97
CA VAL A 90 8.24 -3.81 -6.33
C VAL A 90 7.80 -2.36 -6.50
N VAL A 91 8.04 -1.50 -5.52
CA VAL A 91 7.68 -0.06 -5.56
C VAL A 91 8.26 0.66 -6.79
N PRO A 92 9.60 0.65 -7.04
CA PRO A 92 10.15 1.37 -8.18
C PRO A 92 9.71 0.75 -9.52
N THR A 93 9.58 -0.58 -9.59
CA THR A 93 9.09 -1.26 -10.80
C THR A 93 7.66 -0.83 -11.12
N LEU A 94 6.76 -0.82 -10.12
CA LEU A 94 5.39 -0.36 -10.32
C LEU A 94 5.34 1.11 -10.76
N GLY A 95 6.15 1.97 -10.13
CA GLY A 95 6.27 3.38 -10.51
C GLY A 95 6.68 3.58 -11.97
N MET A 96 7.73 2.87 -12.41
CA MET A 96 8.20 2.88 -13.80
C MET A 96 7.13 2.36 -14.77
N LEU A 97 6.52 1.21 -14.45
CA LEU A 97 5.48 0.59 -15.28
C LEU A 97 4.25 1.51 -15.43
N LEU A 98 3.85 2.20 -14.36
CA LEU A 98 2.75 3.14 -14.38
C LEU A 98 3.07 4.41 -15.18
N THR A 99 4.27 4.97 -15.02
CA THR A 99 4.75 6.09 -15.86
C THR A 99 4.65 5.73 -17.34
N GLU A 100 5.16 4.55 -17.70
CA GLU A 100 5.20 4.11 -19.08
C GLU A 100 3.80 3.78 -19.64
N HIS A 101 2.93 3.17 -18.85
CA HIS A 101 1.53 2.97 -19.22
C HIS A 101 0.86 4.31 -19.50
N ASN A 102 1.00 5.30 -18.61
CA ASN A 102 0.40 6.61 -18.76
C ASN A 102 0.92 7.37 -19.99
N ARG A 103 2.20 7.14 -20.37
CA ARG A 103 2.79 7.69 -21.59
C ARG A 103 2.23 7.05 -22.86
N ARG A 104 2.06 5.73 -22.87
CA ARG A 104 1.56 4.97 -24.04
C ARG A 104 0.05 5.06 -24.23
N HIS A 105 -0.69 5.22 -23.13
CA HIS A 105 -2.15 5.25 -23.13
C HIS A 105 -2.69 6.51 -22.45
N PRO A 106 -2.46 7.73 -23.01
CA PRO A 106 -2.87 8.98 -22.36
C PRO A 106 -4.37 9.05 -22.01
N ALA A 107 -5.23 8.46 -22.86
CA ALA A 107 -6.68 8.40 -22.64
C ALA A 107 -7.08 7.51 -21.44
N GLN A 108 -6.21 6.58 -21.04
CA GLN A 108 -6.40 5.67 -19.91
C GLN A 108 -5.49 6.02 -18.73
N ARG A 109 -4.95 7.25 -18.69
CA ARG A 109 -4.06 7.68 -17.61
C ARG A 109 -4.74 7.54 -16.25
N PHE A 110 -4.02 6.93 -15.30
CA PHE A 110 -4.42 6.82 -13.91
C PHE A 110 -3.23 6.98 -12.96
N ARG A 111 -3.56 7.17 -11.68
CA ARG A 111 -2.60 7.41 -10.60
C ARG A 111 -2.92 6.52 -9.43
N LEU A 112 -1.90 6.13 -8.68
CA LEU A 112 -2.02 5.16 -7.60
C LEU A 112 -1.60 5.75 -6.25
N ARG A 113 -2.32 5.33 -5.21
CA ARG A 113 -1.78 5.28 -3.85
C ARG A 113 -1.33 3.86 -3.58
N MET A 114 -0.20 3.69 -2.90
CA MET A 114 0.33 2.38 -2.52
C MET A 114 0.66 2.38 -1.04
N VAL A 115 0.33 1.31 -0.32
CA VAL A 115 0.75 1.08 1.06
C VAL A 115 1.68 -0.11 1.15
N VAL A 116 2.72 0.00 1.99
CA VAL A 116 3.52 -1.14 2.46
C VAL A 116 3.49 -1.20 3.99
N HIS A 117 3.06 -2.35 4.51
CA HIS A 117 3.05 -2.69 5.92
C HIS A 117 3.44 -4.17 6.10
N ALA A 118 3.59 -4.62 7.33
CA ALA A 118 3.76 -6.03 7.64
C ALA A 118 3.23 -6.31 9.04
N GLY A 119 2.57 -7.44 9.23
CA GLY A 119 1.99 -7.80 10.50
C GLY A 119 1.20 -9.09 10.42
N GLU A 120 0.47 -9.37 11.49
CA GLU A 120 -0.29 -10.60 11.63
C GLU A 120 -1.65 -10.52 10.93
N VAL A 121 -1.93 -11.50 10.07
CA VAL A 121 -3.18 -11.61 9.32
C VAL A 121 -3.84 -12.95 9.61
N THR A 122 -5.14 -12.91 9.92
CA THR A 122 -5.95 -14.10 10.16
C THR A 122 -6.85 -14.37 8.95
N PHE A 123 -7.22 -15.64 8.76
CA PHE A 123 -8.03 -16.10 7.64
C PHE A 123 -9.22 -16.91 8.15
N ASP A 124 -10.37 -16.78 7.48
CA ASP A 124 -11.54 -17.64 7.60
C ASP A 124 -12.16 -17.89 6.21
N ASP A 125 -13.33 -18.53 6.17
CA ASP A 125 -14.05 -18.84 4.92
C ASP A 125 -14.48 -17.61 4.11
N ARG A 126 -14.45 -16.41 4.73
CA ARG A 126 -14.85 -15.15 4.10
C ARG A 126 -13.64 -14.33 3.64
N GLY A 127 -12.43 -14.71 4.05
CA GLY A 127 -11.18 -14.12 3.59
C GLY A 127 -10.26 -13.70 4.73
N CYS A 128 -9.45 -12.67 4.47
CA CYS A 128 -8.44 -12.19 5.40
C CYS A 128 -8.95 -11.01 6.25
N PHE A 129 -8.57 -11.00 7.53
CA PHE A 129 -8.89 -9.92 8.47
C PHE A 129 -7.78 -9.79 9.52
N GLY A 130 -7.74 -8.64 10.21
CA GLY A 130 -6.82 -8.40 11.31
C GLY A 130 -6.37 -6.95 11.39
N GLU A 131 -5.84 -6.59 12.56
CA GLU A 131 -5.41 -5.22 12.87
C GLU A 131 -4.36 -4.69 11.87
N ALA A 132 -3.45 -5.54 11.41
CA ALA A 132 -2.44 -5.15 10.42
C ALA A 132 -3.08 -4.73 9.08
N LEU A 133 -4.20 -5.34 8.68
CA LEU A 133 -4.94 -4.91 7.49
C LEU A 133 -5.66 -3.58 7.74
N ASP A 134 -6.28 -3.41 8.92
CA ASP A 134 -6.92 -2.15 9.30
C ASP A 134 -5.92 -0.98 9.29
N VAL A 135 -4.70 -1.22 9.79
CA VAL A 135 -3.59 -0.27 9.73
C VAL A 135 -3.24 0.06 8.28
N ALA A 136 -3.01 -0.96 7.44
CA ALA A 136 -2.63 -0.75 6.05
C ALA A 136 -3.69 0.03 5.25
N PHE A 137 -4.96 -0.33 5.36
CA PHE A 137 -6.03 0.38 4.66
C PHE A 137 -6.25 1.79 5.21
N ARG A 138 -6.15 2.00 6.52
CA ARG A 138 -6.23 3.35 7.09
C ARG A 138 -5.09 4.25 6.64
N LEU A 139 -3.87 3.71 6.49
CA LEU A 139 -2.75 4.44 5.91
C LEU A 139 -3.01 4.82 4.46
N LEU A 140 -3.48 3.86 3.66
CA LEU A 140 -3.81 4.06 2.25
C LEU A 140 -4.91 5.12 2.08
N ASP A 141 -5.91 5.12 2.96
CA ASP A 141 -7.05 6.03 2.95
C ASP A 141 -6.83 7.37 3.65
N ALA A 142 -5.66 7.58 4.26
CA ALA A 142 -5.38 8.80 5.01
C ALA A 142 -5.56 10.04 4.13
N GLY A 143 -6.41 10.98 4.56
CA GLY A 143 -6.73 12.19 3.78
C GLY A 143 -5.51 13.03 3.42
N GLN A 144 -4.44 12.95 4.21
CA GLN A 144 -3.14 13.55 3.87
C GLN A 144 -2.43 12.87 2.70
N VAL A 145 -2.43 11.54 2.64
CA VAL A 145 -1.89 10.78 1.49
C VAL A 145 -2.67 11.11 0.22
N LYS A 146 -4.01 11.16 0.32
CA LYS A 146 -4.86 11.59 -0.80
C LYS A 146 -4.52 13.01 -1.27
N ARG A 147 -4.23 13.93 -0.34
CA ARG A 147 -3.85 15.32 -0.66
C ARG A 147 -2.47 15.42 -1.31
N ILE A 148 -1.49 14.63 -0.86
CA ILE A 148 -0.15 14.60 -1.46
C ILE A 148 -0.26 14.21 -2.93
N LEU A 149 -1.00 13.13 -3.23
CA LEU A 149 -1.19 12.70 -4.61
C LEU A 149 -1.88 13.80 -5.44
N ARG A 150 -2.97 14.40 -4.94
CA ARG A 150 -3.65 15.51 -5.65
C ARG A 150 -2.76 16.73 -5.93
N ASN A 151 -1.73 16.97 -5.13
CA ASN A 151 -0.86 18.15 -5.22
C ASN A 151 0.48 17.88 -5.92
N THR A 152 0.65 16.73 -6.55
CA THR A 152 1.82 16.40 -7.38
C THR A 152 1.35 15.92 -8.74
N ASP A 153 2.22 15.97 -9.76
CA ASP A 153 1.95 15.35 -11.06
C ASP A 153 2.41 13.89 -11.14
N ALA A 154 3.05 13.40 -10.07
CA ALA A 154 3.63 12.07 -10.01
C ALA A 154 2.57 10.97 -10.19
N PRO A 155 2.89 9.86 -10.87
CA PRO A 155 1.93 8.78 -11.08
C PRO A 155 1.55 8.04 -9.79
N MET A 156 2.40 8.08 -8.75
CA MET A 156 2.18 7.28 -7.55
C MET A 156 2.69 7.94 -6.27
N VAL A 157 1.98 7.71 -5.16
CA VAL A 157 2.43 8.00 -3.80
C VAL A 157 2.50 6.70 -3.01
N LEU A 158 3.66 6.44 -2.41
CA LEU A 158 3.87 5.37 -1.45
C LEU A 158 3.65 5.89 -0.03
N VAL A 159 2.92 5.15 0.79
CA VAL A 159 2.89 5.28 2.25
C VAL A 159 3.41 3.99 2.88
N VAL A 160 4.30 4.10 3.85
CA VAL A 160 4.78 2.97 4.64
C VAL A 160 4.44 3.19 6.10
N SER A 161 4.10 2.09 6.79
CA SER A 161 3.89 2.13 8.24
C SER A 161 5.16 2.54 8.99
N ASP A 162 4.99 3.09 10.19
CA ASP A 162 6.12 3.43 11.06
C ASP A 162 6.98 2.20 11.40
N ASP A 163 6.38 1.02 11.54
CA ASP A 163 7.09 -0.24 11.79
C ASP A 163 7.98 -0.66 10.61
N VAL A 164 7.47 -0.57 9.37
CA VAL A 164 8.28 -0.83 8.16
C VAL A 164 9.39 0.21 8.04
N HIS A 165 9.12 1.48 8.35
CA HIS A 165 10.15 2.50 8.33
C HIS A 165 11.25 2.21 9.36
N ARG A 166 10.87 1.90 10.61
CA ARG A 166 11.78 1.60 11.70
C ARG A 166 12.58 0.32 11.47
N SER A 167 11.99 -0.71 10.87
CA SER A 167 12.66 -2.01 10.67
C SER A 167 13.47 -2.09 9.38
N VAL A 168 13.12 -1.30 8.35
CA VAL A 168 13.75 -1.40 7.02
C VAL A 168 14.24 -0.06 6.51
N VAL A 169 13.33 0.92 6.31
CA VAL A 169 13.67 2.15 5.57
C VAL A 169 14.78 2.96 6.24
N ARG A 170 14.71 3.18 7.56
CA ARG A 170 15.69 4.01 8.27
C ARG A 170 17.14 3.50 8.18
N HIS A 171 17.31 2.22 7.83
CA HIS A 171 18.61 1.57 7.78
C HIS A 171 19.32 1.78 6.44
N GLY A 172 18.62 2.25 5.40
CA GLY A 172 19.23 2.67 4.15
C GLY A 172 19.89 1.54 3.34
N TYR A 173 19.29 0.35 3.31
CA TYR A 173 19.74 -0.75 2.45
C TYR A 173 19.77 -0.33 0.97
N ASP A 174 20.52 -1.05 0.14
CA ASP A 174 20.64 -0.78 -1.29
C ASP A 174 19.27 -0.59 -1.96
N GLY A 175 19.13 0.49 -2.74
CA GLY A 175 17.87 0.86 -3.40
C GLY A 175 16.85 1.58 -2.51
N ILE A 176 17.10 1.72 -1.20
CA ILE A 176 16.19 2.36 -0.23
C ILE A 176 16.87 3.59 0.37
N ASP A 177 16.56 4.78 -0.15
CA ASP A 177 17.02 6.05 0.44
C ASP A 177 16.06 6.51 1.56
N PRO A 178 16.49 6.56 2.84
CA PRO A 178 15.66 7.05 3.94
C PRO A 178 15.27 8.52 3.76
N LYS A 179 16.11 9.33 3.11
CA LYS A 179 15.86 10.78 2.91
C LYS A 179 14.75 11.05 1.90
N ALA A 180 14.41 10.06 1.08
CA ALA A 180 13.27 10.14 0.16
C ALA A 180 11.91 10.01 0.88
N PHE A 181 11.89 9.70 2.18
CA PHE A 181 10.67 9.54 2.97
C PHE A 181 10.45 10.73 3.90
N SER A 182 9.25 11.29 3.86
CA SER A 182 8.80 12.32 4.79
C SER A 182 7.87 11.73 5.83
N ARG A 183 8.05 12.11 7.10
CA ARG A 183 7.16 11.66 8.17
C ARG A 183 5.80 12.35 8.07
N LEU A 184 4.74 11.57 8.22
CA LEU A 184 3.36 12.01 8.26
C LEU A 184 2.76 11.72 9.65
N LEU A 185 2.29 12.76 10.34
CA LEU A 185 1.52 12.60 11.58
C LEU A 185 0.04 12.49 11.23
N LEU A 186 -0.60 11.40 11.66
CA LEU A 186 -2.02 11.16 11.39
C LEU A 186 -2.89 11.72 12.52
N PRO A 187 -4.11 12.18 12.23
CA PRO A 187 -5.04 12.67 13.24
C PRO A 187 -5.32 11.60 14.31
N ARG A 188 -5.49 12.03 15.57
CA ARG A 188 -5.78 11.15 16.72
C ARG A 188 -7.17 10.50 16.71
N THR A 189 -7.89 10.54 15.59
CA THR A 189 -9.23 9.94 15.47
C THR A 189 -9.22 8.42 15.56
N SER A 190 -8.04 7.79 15.58
CA SER A 190 -7.87 6.35 15.81
C SER A 190 -6.66 6.06 16.69
N ASN A 191 -6.80 5.09 17.59
CA ASN A 191 -5.70 4.59 18.44
C ASN A 191 -4.69 3.72 17.69
N LEU A 192 -5.01 3.28 16.47
CA LEU A 192 -4.27 2.23 15.75
C LEU A 192 -3.01 2.74 15.05
N VAL A 193 -2.98 3.98 14.56
CA VAL A 193 -1.82 4.52 13.82
C VAL A 193 -1.61 6.00 14.13
N ARG A 194 -0.39 6.35 14.58
CA ARG A 194 -0.02 7.73 14.94
C ARG A 194 0.90 8.40 13.94
N SER A 195 1.73 7.63 13.25
CA SER A 195 2.59 8.14 12.18
C SER A 195 2.75 7.14 11.06
N ALA A 196 3.07 7.67 9.89
CA ALA A 196 3.44 6.96 8.69
C ALA A 196 4.59 7.69 8.00
N TRP A 197 5.13 7.11 6.95
CA TRP A 197 6.17 7.73 6.13
C TRP A 197 5.74 7.69 4.67
N VAL A 198 5.91 8.80 3.97
CA VAL A 198 5.41 8.96 2.59
C VAL A 198 6.54 9.29 1.64
N ARG A 199 6.46 8.74 0.42
CA ARG A 199 7.38 9.00 -0.67
C ARG A 199 6.58 9.18 -1.97
N VAL A 200 6.86 10.23 -2.71
CA VAL A 200 6.32 10.44 -4.05
C VAL A 200 7.19 9.67 -5.06
N ILE A 201 6.57 8.93 -5.97
CA ILE A 201 7.25 8.06 -6.93
C ILE A 201 7.01 8.55 -8.36
N GLY A 202 8.09 8.78 -9.11
CA GLY A 202 8.02 9.20 -10.51
C GLY A 202 7.71 10.69 -10.72
N ALA A 203 7.96 11.55 -9.72
CA ALA A 203 7.89 12.99 -9.91
C ALA A 203 9.08 13.48 -10.76
N SER A 204 8.81 14.35 -11.74
CA SER A 204 9.81 14.98 -12.59
C SER A 204 10.69 16.00 -11.85
N GLN A 205 10.24 16.55 -10.72
CA GLN A 205 11.02 17.30 -9.73
C GLN A 205 10.40 17.11 -8.33
N GLY A 206 11.20 17.34 -7.28
CA GLY A 206 10.99 16.92 -5.89
C GLY A 206 9.62 17.18 -5.25
N LEU A 207 9.41 16.55 -4.08
CA LEU A 207 8.23 16.75 -3.24
C LEU A 207 7.85 18.24 -3.19
N PRO A 208 6.58 18.62 -3.41
CA PRO A 208 6.16 20.00 -3.14
C PRO A 208 6.53 20.33 -1.69
N GLU A 209 7.16 21.49 -1.46
CA GLU A 209 7.42 21.99 -0.11
C GLU A 209 6.12 21.90 0.69
N TRP A 210 6.12 21.03 1.67
CA TRP A 210 4.95 20.79 2.49
C TRP A 210 4.70 22.05 3.35
N PRO A 211 3.54 22.71 3.26
CA PRO A 211 3.29 23.95 4.02
C PRO A 211 3.18 23.74 5.54
N GLY A 212 3.28 22.51 6.04
CA GLY A 212 3.34 22.21 7.46
C GLY A 212 4.77 22.05 7.95
N GLY A 213 5.44 23.18 8.21
CA GLY A 213 6.56 23.22 9.15
C GLY A 213 6.20 22.61 10.52
N PRO A 214 7.17 22.50 11.43
CA PRO A 214 7.14 21.56 12.56
C PRO A 214 5.87 21.70 13.40
N VAL A 215 5.08 20.63 13.40
CA VAL A 215 3.97 20.33 14.33
C VAL A 215 3.07 21.53 14.62
N ALA A 216 2.12 21.81 13.73
CA ALA A 216 0.99 22.67 14.08
C ALA A 216 0.22 22.04 15.25
N ARG A 217 0.14 22.78 16.36
CA ARG A 217 -0.57 22.37 17.58
C ARG A 217 -2.06 22.18 17.28
N MET A 218 -2.68 21.27 18.02
CA MET A 218 -4.04 20.77 17.84
C MET A 218 -5.16 21.83 18.00
N GLU A 219 -4.81 23.10 18.20
CA GLU A 219 -5.74 24.20 18.46
C GLU A 219 -6.24 24.89 17.18
N ASP A 220 -5.51 24.80 16.07
CA ASP A 220 -5.89 25.49 14.82
C ASP A 220 -7.02 24.80 14.03
N TYR A 221 -7.37 23.55 14.37
CA TYR A 221 -8.36 22.76 13.62
C TYR A 221 -9.83 23.04 14.00
N ARG A 222 -10.09 23.83 15.06
CA ARG A 222 -11.46 24.06 15.57
C ARG A 222 -12.24 25.23 14.94
N ARG A 223 -11.70 25.93 13.93
CA ARG A 223 -12.37 27.14 13.38
C ARG A 223 -13.02 27.00 12.00
N ARG A 224 -13.11 25.80 11.41
CA ARG A 224 -13.77 25.61 10.09
C ARG A 224 -14.60 24.32 10.02
N ALA A 225 -15.55 24.19 10.93
CA ALA A 225 -16.74 23.35 10.78
C ALA A 225 -17.97 24.25 10.82
#